data_AF-A0A1H1QH47-F1
#
_entry.id   AF-A0A1H1QH47-F1
#
_cell.length_a   1.000
_cell.length_b   1.000
_cell.length_c   1.000
_cell.angle_alpha   90.00
_cell.angle_beta   90.00
_cell.angle_gamma   90.00
#
_symmetry.space_group_name_H-M   'P 1'
#
loop_
_entity.id
_entity.type
_entity.pdbx_description
1 polymer ?
#
loop_
_entity_poly.entity_id
_entity_poly.type
_entity_poly.pdbx_seq_one_letter_code
_entity_poly.pdbx_strand_id
1 'polypeptide(L)'
;MNVNNINDAGNPDAPETAPLDLSAVAPAESEAEAAPAARRRRRWPLVAGLAAVVVTSGGAIAYADARKTIELDVDGEVTTVTTMAGSVDGLLEEQGVDVDNRDLVAPAADTSLEEGGDVVVRYANQVGVQADGEHEDVWTTALDADEALDAYASRGDDVRLVASRSDAEGRADIPLRLDVDGPVNLVVGGETTVVDDGSVGVEAILDENDVELGEDDLVSVVRDDEAAAAEGVPAVSVLVERVEVKTETETEEIDFETKTVEDPDRYTDEGTAVESEGAKGERTIKTEVTYRDGEVQSEELISDEVTTEPQDRVLVEGTKVRPEPEPEPEPEPEATTSSSSSSSSSSSSSASQGSAPAGVWSQLAQCESGGNPATNTGNGYYGLYQFSLPTWQAMGGSGLPSEASAAEQTQRAQALQAQSGWGQWPGCAAKLGLL
;
A
#
# COMPACT_ATOMS: atom_id res chain seq x y z
N MET A 1 34.82 -32.13 -56.66
CA MET A 1 36.07 -32.49 -55.96
C MET A 1 35.77 -32.73 -54.49
N ASN A 2 36.55 -33.64 -53.91
CA ASN A 2 36.58 -34.09 -52.53
C ASN A 2 36.55 -33.01 -51.41
N VAL A 3 35.81 -33.34 -50.35
CA VAL A 3 36.22 -33.53 -48.93
C VAL A 3 37.06 -32.44 -48.23
N ASN A 4 36.48 -31.72 -47.24
CA ASN A 4 36.63 -31.92 -45.77
C ASN A 4 36.35 -30.60 -44.97
N ASN A 5 35.38 -30.58 -44.03
CA ASN A 5 35.59 -30.07 -42.66
C ASN A 5 34.37 -30.27 -41.72
N ILE A 6 34.64 -31.06 -40.68
CA ILE A 6 34.19 -31.15 -39.28
C ILE A 6 33.52 -29.87 -38.67
N ASN A 7 32.34 -29.99 -38.01
CA ASN A 7 32.21 -30.09 -36.54
C ASN A 7 30.76 -30.28 -36.05
N ASP A 8 30.65 -31.06 -34.97
CA ASP A 8 29.49 -31.53 -34.19
C ASP A 8 29.37 -30.71 -32.88
N ALA A 9 28.28 -30.93 -32.13
CA ALA A 9 27.81 -30.35 -30.85
C ALA A 9 26.92 -29.09 -30.99
N GLY A 10 25.69 -29.03 -30.48
CA GLY A 10 24.99 -29.87 -29.49
C GLY A 10 24.38 -28.96 -28.41
N ASN A 11 23.06 -28.80 -28.44
CA ASN A 11 22.22 -27.99 -27.52
C ASN A 11 22.36 -28.42 -26.04
N PRO A 12 22.22 -27.50 -25.06
CA PRO A 12 20.97 -27.44 -24.24
C PRO A 12 20.60 -25.99 -23.78
N ASP A 13 19.35 -25.53 -23.89
CA ASP A 13 18.12 -25.75 -23.09
C ASP A 13 17.97 -24.94 -21.78
N ALA A 14 16.81 -24.30 -21.69
CA ALA A 14 16.34 -23.32 -20.70
C ALA A 14 15.75 -23.97 -19.43
N PRO A 15 15.62 -23.25 -18.30
CA PRO A 15 15.06 -23.80 -17.07
C PRO A 15 13.52 -23.78 -17.03
N GLU A 16 12.94 -24.93 -16.69
CA GLU A 16 11.52 -25.20 -16.47
C GLU A 16 11.21 -25.15 -14.96
N THR A 17 10.10 -24.48 -14.61
CA THR A 17 9.56 -24.30 -13.26
C THR A 17 8.78 -25.53 -12.80
N ALA A 18 8.95 -25.94 -11.54
CA ALA A 18 8.20 -27.04 -10.91
C ALA A 18 7.33 -26.52 -9.74
N PRO A 19 6.12 -27.07 -9.52
CA PRO A 19 5.28 -26.75 -8.38
C PRO A 19 5.63 -27.56 -7.13
N LEU A 20 5.39 -26.98 -5.95
CA LEU A 20 5.64 -27.58 -4.63
C LEU A 20 4.54 -28.58 -4.25
N ASP A 21 4.93 -29.82 -3.95
CA ASP A 21 4.09 -30.90 -3.40
C ASP A 21 4.26 -30.94 -1.87
N LEU A 22 3.24 -30.48 -1.14
CA LEU A 22 3.08 -30.66 0.31
C LEU A 22 2.29 -31.96 0.55
N SER A 23 2.97 -33.08 0.78
CA SER A 23 2.41 -34.22 1.51
C SER A 23 3.47 -35.25 1.93
N ALA A 24 3.39 -35.65 3.20
CA ALA A 24 3.95 -36.87 3.81
C ALA A 24 5.40 -36.83 4.34
N VAL A 25 5.55 -36.40 5.59
CA VAL A 25 6.43 -37.06 6.56
C VAL A 25 5.62 -37.35 7.83
N ALA A 26 5.46 -38.63 8.12
CA ALA A 26 4.81 -39.16 9.32
C ALA A 26 5.75 -39.07 10.55
N PRO A 27 5.21 -39.14 11.78
CA PRO A 27 5.91 -38.71 13.00
C PRO A 27 6.80 -39.83 13.58
N ALA A 28 7.93 -39.45 14.16
CA ALA A 28 8.68 -40.30 15.05
C ALA A 28 8.08 -40.20 16.46
N GLU A 29 7.35 -41.25 16.86
CA GLU A 29 6.89 -41.46 18.23
C GLU A 29 8.09 -41.70 19.15
N SER A 30 8.23 -40.88 20.19
CA SER A 30 9.03 -41.21 21.37
C SER A 30 8.20 -40.89 22.60
N GLU A 31 7.71 -41.94 23.25
CA GLU A 31 7.08 -41.89 24.56
C GLU A 31 8.10 -41.43 25.61
N ALA A 32 7.81 -40.32 26.30
CA ALA A 32 8.41 -39.98 27.57
C ALA A 32 7.35 -39.40 28.51
N GLU A 33 7.09 -40.17 29.56
CA GLU A 33 6.29 -39.94 30.76
C GLU A 33 5.97 -38.48 31.13
N ALA A 34 4.67 -38.23 31.34
CA ALA A 34 4.15 -37.07 32.04
C ALA A 34 4.46 -37.13 33.54
N ALA A 35 5.15 -36.11 34.06
CA ALA A 35 5.24 -35.78 35.47
C ALA A 35 4.78 -34.32 35.69
N PRO A 36 4.15 -33.99 36.84
CA PRO A 36 3.34 -32.77 36.96
C PRO A 36 4.19 -31.50 36.97
N ALA A 37 3.69 -30.49 36.26
CA ALA A 37 4.22 -29.14 36.21
C ALA A 37 4.36 -28.52 37.62
N ALA A 38 5.58 -28.51 38.13
CA ALA A 38 5.96 -27.70 39.27
C ALA A 38 6.35 -26.31 38.76
N ARG A 39 5.58 -25.28 39.15
CA ARG A 39 5.92 -23.86 38.97
C ARG A 39 7.34 -23.61 39.50
N ARG A 40 8.32 -23.47 38.60
CA ARG A 40 9.67 -23.04 38.96
C ARG A 40 9.63 -21.52 39.11
N ARG A 41 9.65 -21.04 40.35
CA ARG A 41 10.20 -19.71 40.65
C ARG A 41 11.68 -19.77 40.24
N ARG A 42 12.03 -19.18 39.10
CA ARG A 42 13.42 -19.08 38.64
C ARG A 42 14.16 -18.19 39.64
N ARG A 43 15.15 -18.79 40.30
CA ARG A 43 16.16 -18.08 41.08
C ARG A 43 17.09 -17.43 40.06
N TRP A 44 17.19 -16.11 40.11
CA TRP A 44 18.12 -15.33 39.30
C TRP A 44 19.56 -15.79 39.55
N PRO A 45 20.44 -15.77 38.53
CA PRO A 45 21.86 -15.99 38.75
C PRO A 45 22.41 -14.76 39.49
N LEU A 46 23.08 -15.00 40.61
CA LEU A 46 23.90 -13.98 41.28
C LEU A 46 25.01 -13.57 40.31
N VAL A 47 24.88 -12.40 39.68
CA VAL A 47 25.98 -11.75 38.99
C VAL A 47 26.99 -11.31 40.06
N ALA A 48 28.16 -11.94 40.04
CA ALA A 48 29.25 -11.64 40.96
C ALA A 48 29.90 -10.30 40.60
N GLY A 49 29.30 -9.20 41.05
CA GLY A 49 29.87 -7.85 40.96
C GLY A 49 31.01 -7.63 41.96
N LEU A 50 32.08 -7.00 41.49
CA LEU A 50 33.33 -6.71 42.22
C LEU A 50 33.08 -5.81 43.45
N ALA A 51 33.12 -6.40 44.65
CA ALA A 51 33.04 -5.65 45.91
C ALA A 51 34.36 -4.89 46.20
N ALA A 52 34.42 -3.60 45.88
CA ALA A 52 35.51 -2.72 46.30
C ALA A 52 35.30 -2.25 47.74
N VAL A 53 35.66 -3.09 48.72
CA VAL A 53 35.60 -2.72 50.15
C VAL A 53 36.86 -1.93 50.52
N VAL A 54 36.76 -0.60 50.61
CA VAL A 54 37.80 0.24 51.22
C VAL A 54 37.58 0.28 52.74
N VAL A 55 38.28 -0.59 53.48
CA VAL A 55 38.34 -0.52 54.95
C VAL A 55 39.52 0.34 55.39
N THR A 56 39.27 1.61 55.73
CA THR A 56 40.23 2.42 56.50
C THR A 56 39.97 2.24 57.99
N SER A 57 40.89 1.56 58.66
CA SER A 57 40.83 1.27 60.09
C SER A 57 41.12 2.50 60.96
N GLY A 58 40.20 2.83 61.88
CA GLY A 58 40.54 3.69 63.03
C GLY A 58 39.36 4.16 63.87
N GLY A 59 39.10 3.48 65.01
CA GLY A 59 38.42 4.04 66.19
C GLY A 59 36.95 3.67 66.37
N ALA A 60 36.65 2.95 67.48
CA ALA A 60 35.31 2.48 67.82
C ALA A 60 34.41 3.60 68.36
N ILE A 61 33.21 3.73 67.78
CA ILE A 61 31.99 4.21 68.44
C ILE A 61 30.87 3.22 68.08
N ALA A 62 30.05 2.86 69.06
CA ALA A 62 28.93 1.94 68.96
C ALA A 62 27.80 2.46 68.04
N TYR A 63 28.00 2.36 66.72
CA TYR A 63 27.00 2.62 65.67
C TYR A 63 26.92 1.48 64.64
N ALA A 64 27.44 0.30 64.96
CA ALA A 64 27.56 -0.80 63.99
C ALA A 64 26.23 -1.50 63.64
N ASP A 65 25.13 -1.20 64.34
CA ASP A 65 23.83 -1.88 64.23
C ASP A 65 22.74 -1.12 63.45
N ALA A 66 23.05 0.06 62.89
CA ALA A 66 22.05 0.87 62.16
C ALA A 66 22.21 0.84 60.63
N ARG A 67 23.37 0.37 60.15
CA ARG A 67 23.65 0.29 58.71
C ARG A 67 22.89 -0.88 58.11
N LYS A 68 22.32 -0.64 56.94
CA LYS A 68 21.58 -1.62 56.15
C LYS A 68 22.35 -1.90 54.88
N THR A 69 22.42 -3.16 54.49
CA THR A 69 22.86 -3.56 53.14
C THR A 69 21.62 -3.68 52.26
N ILE A 70 21.54 -2.91 51.18
CA ILE A 70 20.39 -2.86 50.27
C ILE A 70 20.85 -3.22 48.85
N GLU A 71 20.05 -3.99 48.13
CA GLU A 71 20.19 -4.17 46.69
C GLU A 71 19.36 -3.08 46.00
N LEU A 72 20.01 -2.19 45.27
CA LEU A 72 19.39 -1.10 44.52
C LEU A 72 19.53 -1.37 43.03
N ASP A 73 18.41 -1.60 42.37
CA ASP A 73 18.28 -1.81 40.93
C ASP A 73 17.71 -0.54 40.29
N VAL A 74 18.52 0.17 39.51
CA VAL A 74 18.09 1.35 38.74
C VAL A 74 18.16 0.98 37.26
N ASP A 75 17.00 0.89 36.60
CA ASP A 75 16.89 0.44 35.19
C ASP A 75 17.75 -0.80 34.87
N GLY A 76 17.71 -1.82 35.72
CA GLY A 76 18.40 -3.10 35.53
C GLY A 76 19.86 -3.08 35.98
N GLU A 77 20.43 -1.91 36.30
CA GLU A 77 21.76 -1.84 36.91
C GLU A 77 21.65 -2.08 38.42
N VAL A 78 21.96 -3.32 38.81
CA VAL A 78 21.91 -3.77 40.20
C VAL A 78 23.20 -3.43 40.94
N THR A 79 23.07 -2.66 42.02
CA THR A 79 24.16 -2.25 42.90
C THR A 79 23.88 -2.63 44.35
N THR A 80 24.92 -3.01 45.10
CA THR A 80 24.80 -3.25 46.54
C THR A 80 25.26 -2.01 47.32
N VAL A 81 24.33 -1.37 48.02
CA VAL A 81 24.56 -0.13 48.77
C VAL A 81 24.53 -0.41 50.27
N THR A 82 25.42 0.23 51.02
CA THR A 82 25.35 0.26 52.49
C THR A 82 24.88 1.64 52.94
N THR A 83 23.70 1.71 53.57
CA THR A 83 23.05 2.98 53.93
C THR A 83 22.64 3.02 55.40
N MET A 84 22.46 4.22 55.96
CA MET A 84 21.78 4.44 57.24
C MET A 84 20.34 4.91 57.06
N ALA A 85 19.88 5.10 55.82
CA ALA A 85 18.54 5.60 55.49
C ALA A 85 17.45 4.79 56.18
N GLY A 86 16.42 5.49 56.65
CA GLY A 86 15.27 4.89 57.31
C GLY A 86 14.19 4.40 56.34
N SER A 87 14.16 4.96 55.12
CA SER A 87 13.14 4.73 54.10
C SER A 87 13.75 4.69 52.70
N VAL A 88 12.98 4.18 51.75
CA VAL A 88 13.37 4.11 50.33
C VAL A 88 13.74 5.49 49.78
N ASP A 89 12.90 6.51 50.00
CA ASP A 89 13.13 7.91 49.62
C ASP A 89 14.50 8.42 50.09
N GLY A 90 14.83 8.19 51.36
CA GLY A 90 16.12 8.62 51.91
C GLY A 90 17.32 7.85 51.36
N LEU A 91 17.14 6.61 50.90
CA LEU A 91 18.17 5.87 50.17
C LEU A 91 18.37 6.46 48.78
N LEU A 92 17.29 6.75 48.06
CA LEU A 92 17.34 7.33 46.72
C LEU A 92 18.02 8.71 46.74
N GLU A 93 17.64 9.58 47.68
CA GLU A 93 18.31 10.87 47.89
C GLU A 93 19.81 10.72 48.23
N GLU A 94 20.18 9.72 49.05
CA GLU A 94 21.58 9.45 49.40
C GLU A 94 22.40 8.97 48.18
N GLN A 95 21.79 8.18 47.29
CA GLN A 95 22.42 7.71 46.05
C GLN A 95 22.32 8.72 44.90
N GLY A 96 21.62 9.85 45.08
CA GLY A 96 21.42 10.85 44.03
C GLY A 96 20.52 10.34 42.90
N VAL A 97 19.55 9.49 43.22
CA VAL A 97 18.54 8.96 42.29
C VAL A 97 17.30 9.84 42.41
N ASP A 98 17.13 10.75 41.45
CA ASP A 98 16.01 11.68 41.39
C ASP A 98 14.83 11.02 40.66
N VAL A 99 13.73 10.76 41.36
CA VAL A 99 12.52 10.15 40.77
C VAL A 99 11.36 11.14 40.71
N ASP A 100 10.51 11.01 39.69
CA ASP A 100 9.27 11.75 39.55
C ASP A 100 8.01 10.88 39.77
N ASN A 101 6.83 11.43 39.48
CA ASN A 101 5.56 10.76 39.72
C ASN A 101 5.13 9.74 38.64
N ARG A 102 5.88 9.61 37.57
CA ARG A 102 5.69 8.65 36.47
C ARG A 102 6.61 7.45 36.62
N ASP A 103 7.74 7.64 37.28
CA ASP A 103 8.68 6.58 37.60
C ASP A 103 8.07 5.55 38.55
N LEU A 104 8.53 4.31 38.41
CA LEU A 104 8.17 3.24 39.33
C LEU A 104 9.26 3.10 40.38
N VAL A 105 8.85 3.15 41.65
CA VAL A 105 9.70 2.88 42.80
C VAL A 105 9.05 1.79 43.63
N ALA A 106 9.73 0.66 43.78
CA ALA A 106 9.25 -0.50 44.53
C ALA A 106 10.30 -0.98 45.54
N PRO A 107 9.98 -1.09 46.85
CA PRO A 107 8.74 -0.66 47.50
C PRO A 107 8.50 0.85 47.40
N ALA A 108 7.30 1.31 47.79
CA ALA A 108 6.94 2.75 47.74
C ALA A 108 7.96 3.61 48.51
N ALA A 109 8.19 4.84 48.06
CA ALA A 109 9.24 5.74 48.57
C ALA A 109 9.21 5.94 50.11
N ASP A 110 8.04 5.97 50.74
CA ASP A 110 7.90 6.14 52.20
C ASP A 110 8.09 4.83 53.00
N THR A 111 8.25 3.69 52.32
CA THR A 111 8.44 2.38 52.95
C THR A 111 9.72 2.36 53.76
N SER A 112 9.66 1.81 54.98
CA SER A 112 10.83 1.65 55.84
C SER A 112 11.81 0.63 55.26
N LEU A 113 13.10 0.95 55.26
CA LEU A 113 14.15 0.04 54.80
C LEU A 113 14.56 -0.97 55.87
N GLU A 114 14.82 -2.20 55.43
CA GLU A 114 15.28 -3.33 56.26
C GLU A 114 16.59 -3.90 55.73
N GLU A 115 17.35 -4.61 56.57
CA GLU A 115 18.61 -5.28 56.14
C GLU A 115 18.33 -6.31 55.04
N GLY A 116 19.11 -6.24 53.95
CA GLY A 116 18.97 -7.11 52.80
C GLY A 116 17.71 -6.83 51.96
N GLY A 117 17.12 -5.63 52.09
CA GLY A 117 16.00 -5.22 51.26
C GLY A 117 16.41 -4.97 49.81
N ASP A 118 15.44 -5.11 48.91
CA ASP A 118 15.57 -4.83 47.48
C ASP A 118 14.78 -3.55 47.16
N VAL A 119 15.38 -2.64 46.41
CA VAL A 119 14.76 -1.40 45.92
C VAL A 119 14.94 -1.35 44.41
N VAL A 120 13.83 -1.26 43.70
CA VAL A 120 13.77 -1.18 42.24
C VAL A 120 13.27 0.20 41.85
N VAL A 121 14.01 0.85 40.95
CA VAL A 121 13.64 2.09 40.29
C VAL A 121 13.58 1.81 38.79
N ARG A 122 12.47 2.21 38.17
CA ARG A 122 12.30 2.22 36.72
C ARG A 122 11.88 3.62 36.27
N TYR A 123 12.72 4.26 35.47
CA TYR A 123 12.37 5.57 34.90
C TYR A 123 11.29 5.43 33.83
N ALA A 124 10.39 6.40 33.80
CA ALA A 124 9.33 6.42 32.81
C ALA A 124 9.86 7.00 31.49
N ASN A 125 9.72 6.23 30.42
CA ASN A 125 10.07 6.63 29.07
C ASN A 125 8.80 6.79 28.22
N GLN A 126 8.77 7.83 27.39
CA GLN A 126 7.68 8.02 26.42
C GLN A 126 8.05 7.28 25.14
N VAL A 127 7.19 6.35 24.71
CA VAL A 127 7.39 5.53 23.52
C VAL A 127 6.19 5.63 22.58
N GLY A 128 6.44 5.70 21.28
CA GLY A 128 5.41 5.58 20.27
C GLY A 128 4.98 4.12 20.14
N VAL A 129 3.70 3.83 20.34
CA VAL A 129 3.13 2.48 20.19
C VAL A 129 2.14 2.51 19.04
N GLN A 130 2.33 1.61 18.08
CA GLN A 130 1.32 1.30 17.08
C GLN A 130 0.66 -0.03 17.40
N ALA A 131 -0.68 -0.03 17.38
CA ALA A 131 -1.50 -1.22 17.49
C ALA A 131 -2.59 -1.15 16.42
N ASP A 132 -2.74 -2.20 15.61
CA ASP A 132 -3.76 -2.30 14.55
C ASP A 132 -3.77 -1.09 13.58
N GLY A 133 -2.60 -0.51 13.34
CA GLY A 133 -2.40 0.66 12.46
C GLY A 133 -2.60 2.03 13.11
N GLU A 134 -3.09 2.09 14.35
CA GLU A 134 -3.26 3.34 15.10
C GLU A 134 -2.03 3.64 15.95
N HIS A 135 -1.52 4.88 15.90
CA HIS A 135 -0.32 5.31 16.62
C HIS A 135 -0.68 6.20 17.81
N GLU A 136 -0.13 5.90 18.99
CA GLU A 136 -0.26 6.69 20.22
C GLU A 136 1.06 6.74 21.00
N ASP A 137 1.40 7.91 21.55
CA ASP A 137 2.52 8.02 22.50
C ASP A 137 2.08 7.62 23.91
N VAL A 138 2.79 6.69 24.53
CA VAL A 138 2.51 6.21 25.89
C VAL A 138 3.73 6.25 26.79
N TRP A 139 3.50 6.50 28.08
CA TRP A 139 4.53 6.39 29.11
C TRP A 139 4.63 4.93 29.59
N THR A 140 5.84 4.38 29.59
CA THR A 140 6.14 3.03 30.09
C THR A 140 7.28 3.08 31.10
N THR A 141 7.25 2.16 32.07
CA THR A 141 8.36 1.90 33.00
C THR A 141 8.97 0.52 32.76
N ALA A 142 8.75 -0.05 31.57
CA ALA A 142 9.37 -1.30 31.15
C ALA A 142 10.90 -1.15 31.07
N LEU A 143 11.63 -2.21 31.40
CA LEU A 143 13.09 -2.22 31.43
C LEU A 143 13.72 -2.15 30.03
N ASP A 144 13.05 -2.79 29.07
CA ASP A 144 13.43 -2.92 27.66
C ASP A 144 12.20 -3.07 26.76
N ALA A 145 12.44 -3.16 25.45
CA ALA A 145 11.40 -3.27 24.44
C ALA A 145 10.65 -4.61 24.51
N ASP A 146 11.31 -5.72 24.87
CA ASP A 146 10.65 -7.01 25.08
C ASP A 146 9.54 -6.90 26.15
N GLU A 147 9.88 -6.36 27.32
CA GLU A 147 8.93 -6.16 28.41
C GLU A 147 7.82 -5.17 28.01
N ALA A 148 8.16 -4.09 27.30
CA ALA A 148 7.17 -3.11 26.86
C ALA A 148 6.18 -3.73 25.86
N LEU A 149 6.67 -4.52 24.90
CA LEU A 149 5.85 -5.19 23.89
C LEU A 149 4.96 -6.27 24.53
N ASP A 150 5.47 -7.05 25.48
CA ASP A 150 4.67 -8.01 26.27
C ASP A 150 3.54 -7.30 27.03
N ALA A 151 3.85 -6.17 27.68
CA ALA A 151 2.87 -5.40 28.44
C ALA A 151 1.74 -4.83 27.56
N TYR A 152 2.06 -4.52 26.29
CA TYR A 152 1.11 -3.96 25.33
C TYR A 152 0.45 -4.97 24.40
N ALA A 153 0.88 -6.24 24.40
CA ALA A 153 0.34 -7.31 23.55
C ALA A 153 -1.21 -7.45 23.64
N SER A 154 -1.81 -7.07 24.76
CA SER A 154 -3.27 -7.09 24.92
C SER A 154 -4.04 -5.98 24.18
N ARG A 155 -3.34 -5.02 23.55
CA ARG A 155 -3.95 -3.86 22.88
C ARG A 155 -4.35 -4.13 21.43
N GLY A 156 -3.78 -5.12 20.77
CA GLY A 156 -4.04 -5.46 19.36
C GLY A 156 -3.29 -6.72 18.93
N ASP A 157 -3.50 -7.15 17.70
CA ASP A 157 -2.84 -8.35 17.15
C ASP A 157 -1.46 -8.01 16.54
N ASP A 158 -1.23 -6.75 16.14
CA ASP A 158 0.04 -6.24 15.60
C ASP A 158 0.51 -5.03 16.42
N VAL A 159 1.19 -5.31 17.53
CA VAL A 159 1.74 -4.29 18.42
C VAL A 159 3.22 -4.09 18.13
N ARG A 160 3.61 -2.83 17.89
CA ARG A 160 5.00 -2.44 17.66
C ARG A 160 5.35 -1.14 18.34
N LEU A 161 6.61 -1.00 18.75
CA LEU A 161 7.17 0.27 19.17
C LEU A 161 7.69 1.00 17.92
N VAL A 162 7.28 2.23 17.71
CA VAL A 162 7.68 3.03 16.56
C VAL A 162 8.77 4.01 16.99
N ALA A 163 9.88 4.02 16.26
CA ALA A 163 10.96 4.95 16.54
C ALA A 163 10.54 6.37 16.17
N SER A 164 10.76 7.31 17.09
CA SER A 164 10.63 8.72 16.76
C SER A 164 11.82 9.16 15.92
N ARG A 165 11.57 10.06 14.96
CA ARG A 165 12.61 10.72 14.15
C ARG A 165 12.55 12.24 14.25
N SER A 166 11.81 12.75 15.23
CA SER A 166 11.50 14.19 15.34
C SER A 166 12.65 15.05 15.85
N ASP A 167 13.74 14.44 16.32
CA ASP A 167 14.91 15.18 16.77
C ASP A 167 15.63 15.86 15.60
N ALA A 168 16.38 16.92 15.91
CA ALA A 168 17.04 17.76 14.92
C ALA A 168 18.01 17.02 13.98
N GLU A 169 18.41 15.80 14.37
CA GLU A 169 19.35 14.96 13.65
C GLU A 169 18.64 13.84 12.85
N GLY A 170 17.31 13.71 12.95
CA GLY A 170 16.51 12.74 12.18
C GLY A 170 16.81 11.26 12.50
N ARG A 171 17.49 11.01 13.63
CA ARG A 171 17.85 9.69 14.14
C ARG A 171 16.60 8.94 14.57
N ALA A 172 16.57 7.63 14.32
CA ALA A 172 15.52 6.77 14.83
C ALA A 172 15.82 6.42 16.29
N ASP A 173 15.01 6.95 17.20
CA ASP A 173 15.15 6.71 18.64
C ASP A 173 13.92 6.03 19.23
N ILE A 174 14.18 4.98 20.00
CA ILE A 174 13.25 4.43 20.98
C ILE A 174 14.02 4.48 22.30
N PRO A 175 13.55 5.22 23.31
CA PRO A 175 14.27 5.43 24.57
C PRO A 175 14.20 4.22 25.50
N LEU A 176 14.43 3.03 24.95
CA LEU A 176 14.50 1.74 25.62
C LEU A 176 15.65 0.94 25.02
N ARG A 177 16.27 0.11 25.86
CA ARG A 177 17.07 -1.01 25.36
C ARG A 177 16.14 -2.04 24.71
N LEU A 178 16.68 -2.89 23.85
CA LEU A 178 15.83 -3.81 23.09
C LEU A 178 15.55 -5.10 23.86
N ASP A 179 16.60 -5.76 24.33
CA ASP A 179 16.53 -6.97 25.16
C ASP A 179 17.77 -7.02 26.06
N VAL A 180 17.60 -6.83 27.37
CA VAL A 180 18.74 -6.84 28.31
C VAL A 180 19.36 -8.23 28.47
N ASP A 181 18.60 -9.29 28.20
CA ASP A 181 18.98 -10.67 28.49
C ASP A 181 19.38 -11.47 27.24
N GLY A 182 19.22 -10.92 26.04
CA GLY A 182 19.28 -11.69 24.81
C GLY A 182 19.73 -10.94 23.55
N PRO A 183 20.01 -11.71 22.48
CA PRO A 183 20.22 -11.15 21.16
C PRO A 183 18.90 -10.64 20.57
N VAL A 184 18.99 -9.79 19.54
CA VAL A 184 17.85 -9.30 18.77
C VAL A 184 18.07 -9.51 17.27
N ASN A 185 16.99 -9.51 16.50
CA ASN A 185 17.09 -9.46 15.03
C ASN A 185 17.10 -8.02 14.55
N LEU A 186 17.92 -7.72 13.55
CA LEU A 186 17.83 -6.54 12.71
C LEU A 186 17.34 -6.98 11.34
N VAL A 187 16.19 -6.45 10.90
CA VAL A 187 15.56 -6.76 9.62
C VAL A 187 15.58 -5.51 8.75
N VAL A 188 16.28 -5.56 7.63
CA VAL A 188 16.37 -4.43 6.68
C VAL A 188 15.93 -4.90 5.30
N GLY A 189 14.82 -4.35 4.79
CA GLY A 189 14.30 -4.72 3.47
C GLY A 189 14.07 -6.24 3.30
N GLY A 190 13.65 -6.91 4.38
CA GLY A 190 13.41 -8.36 4.42
C GLY A 190 14.62 -9.25 4.68
N GLU A 191 15.85 -8.70 4.76
CA GLU A 191 17.04 -9.46 5.16
C GLU A 191 17.25 -9.38 6.67
N THR A 192 17.49 -10.54 7.32
CA THR A 192 17.62 -10.65 8.78
C THR A 192 19.06 -10.90 9.21
N THR A 193 19.55 -10.07 10.12
CA THR A 193 20.85 -10.20 10.80
C THR A 193 20.62 -10.36 12.30
N VAL A 194 21.34 -11.28 12.95
CA VAL A 194 21.29 -11.41 14.42
C VAL A 194 22.33 -10.49 15.03
N VAL A 195 21.90 -9.69 16.01
CA VAL A 195 22.75 -8.80 16.81
C VAL A 195 22.87 -9.41 18.20
N ASP A 196 24.09 -9.76 18.60
CA ASP A 196 24.34 -10.51 19.83
C ASP A 196 24.05 -9.72 21.11
N ASP A 197 24.26 -8.41 21.09
CA ASP A 197 24.00 -7.51 22.22
C ASP A 197 22.67 -6.77 22.01
N GLY A 198 21.58 -7.31 22.55
CA GLY A 198 20.28 -6.63 22.57
C GLY A 198 20.17 -5.53 23.63
N SER A 199 21.16 -5.40 24.52
CA SER A 199 21.10 -4.45 25.63
C SER A 199 21.37 -3.00 25.19
N VAL A 200 21.69 -2.79 23.91
CA VAL A 200 21.82 -1.46 23.31
C VAL A 200 20.51 -0.97 22.70
N GLY A 201 20.42 0.33 22.44
CA GLY A 201 19.27 0.95 21.78
C GLY A 201 19.28 0.80 20.26
N VAL A 202 18.16 1.16 19.62
CA VAL A 202 17.97 1.09 18.16
C VAL A 202 19.08 1.81 17.40
N GLU A 203 19.42 3.05 17.78
CA GLU A 203 20.45 3.84 17.10
C GLU A 203 21.80 3.10 17.05
N ALA A 204 22.23 2.53 18.18
CA ALA A 204 23.50 1.83 18.26
C ALA A 204 23.53 0.57 17.38
N ILE A 205 22.41 -0.16 17.29
CA ILE A 205 22.29 -1.32 16.39
C ILE A 205 22.41 -0.90 14.93
N LEU A 206 21.71 0.17 14.54
CA LEU A 206 21.76 0.66 13.16
C LEU A 206 23.17 1.14 12.78
N ASP A 207 23.84 1.87 13.68
CA ASP A 207 25.20 2.37 13.49
C ASP A 207 26.23 1.23 13.41
N GLU A 208 26.13 0.22 14.28
CA GLU A 208 27.07 -0.93 14.27
C GLU A 208 26.94 -1.79 13.01
N ASN A 209 25.75 -1.81 12.40
CA ASN A 209 25.46 -2.59 11.19
C ASN A 209 25.53 -1.76 9.90
N ASP A 210 26.08 -0.54 9.95
CA ASP A 210 26.22 0.37 8.80
C ASP A 210 24.88 0.65 8.07
N VAL A 211 23.77 0.74 8.82
CA VAL A 211 22.43 0.99 8.26
C VAL A 211 22.13 2.47 8.22
N GLU A 212 22.33 3.08 7.05
CA GLU A 212 21.90 4.47 6.79
C GLU A 212 20.40 4.52 6.47
N LEU A 213 19.64 5.36 7.17
CA LEU A 213 18.21 5.56 6.94
C LEU A 213 17.96 6.68 5.91
N GLY A 214 17.02 6.43 4.99
CA GLY A 214 16.43 7.44 4.11
C GLY A 214 15.54 8.42 4.87
N GLU A 215 15.03 9.43 4.18
CA GLU A 215 14.16 10.46 4.76
C GLU A 215 12.81 9.92 5.23
N ASP A 216 12.22 9.02 4.44
CA ASP A 216 10.88 8.46 4.70
C ASP A 216 10.92 7.09 5.41
N ASP A 217 12.11 6.49 5.58
CA ASP A 217 12.26 5.16 6.17
C ASP A 217 11.64 5.08 7.57
N LEU A 218 10.96 3.97 7.82
CA LEU A 218 10.31 3.69 9.09
C LEU A 218 11.11 2.66 9.87
N VAL A 219 11.28 2.91 11.16
CA VAL A 219 11.92 1.98 12.08
C VAL A 219 10.93 1.61 13.17
N SER A 220 10.74 0.31 13.37
CA SER A 220 9.88 -0.21 14.43
C SER A 220 10.49 -1.41 15.11
N VAL A 221 10.04 -1.71 16.33
CA VAL A 221 10.46 -2.89 17.09
C VAL A 221 9.24 -3.73 17.37
N VAL A 222 9.34 -5.02 17.04
CA VAL A 222 8.29 -6.02 17.21
C VAL A 222 8.80 -7.17 18.06
N ARG A 223 7.85 -7.92 18.62
CA ARG A 223 8.10 -9.14 19.36
C ARG A 223 7.42 -10.30 18.65
N ASP A 224 8.15 -11.41 18.51
CA ASP A 224 7.62 -12.68 18.06
C ASP A 224 7.47 -13.62 19.29
N ASP A 225 6.23 -13.83 19.72
CA ASP A 225 5.91 -14.67 20.88
C ASP A 225 6.23 -16.16 20.65
N GLU A 226 6.21 -16.64 19.40
CA GLU A 226 6.62 -18.01 19.08
C GLU A 226 8.14 -18.15 19.20
N ALA A 227 8.89 -17.16 18.72
CA ALA A 227 10.34 -17.08 18.91
C ALA A 227 10.71 -16.94 20.40
N ALA A 228 9.97 -16.13 21.17
CA ALA A 228 10.18 -15.97 22.62
C ALA A 228 10.01 -17.29 23.40
N ALA A 229 9.19 -18.21 22.90
CA ALA A 229 9.02 -19.54 23.50
C ALA A 229 10.13 -20.54 23.11
N ALA A 230 10.93 -20.24 22.09
CA ALA A 230 11.98 -21.11 21.57
C ALA A 230 13.35 -20.76 22.16
N GLU A 231 14.12 -21.77 22.59
CA GLU A 231 15.46 -21.51 23.12
C GLU A 231 16.45 -21.14 22.00
N GLY A 232 17.14 -20.00 22.18
CA GLY A 232 18.19 -19.55 21.26
C GLY A 232 17.67 -18.85 20.01
N VAL A 233 16.39 -18.47 19.96
CA VAL A 233 15.81 -17.64 18.90
C VAL A 233 15.54 -16.25 19.48
N PRO A 234 16.03 -15.16 18.84
CA PRO A 234 15.72 -13.80 19.29
C PRO A 234 14.21 -13.52 19.21
N ALA A 235 13.61 -13.08 20.31
CA ALA A 235 12.20 -12.72 20.39
C ALA A 235 11.92 -11.34 19.77
N VAL A 236 12.85 -10.41 19.96
CA VAL A 236 12.72 -9.01 19.55
C VAL A 236 13.36 -8.82 18.17
N SER A 237 12.68 -8.08 17.31
CA SER A 237 13.17 -7.70 15.98
C SER A 237 13.03 -6.20 15.74
N VAL A 238 14.13 -5.55 15.35
CA VAL A 238 14.15 -4.19 14.81
C VAL A 238 13.87 -4.28 13.31
N LEU A 239 12.77 -3.69 12.87
CA LEU A 239 12.35 -3.65 11.47
C LEU A 239 12.66 -2.28 10.87
N VAL A 240 13.41 -2.27 9.78
CA VAL A 240 13.68 -1.09 8.95
C VAL A 240 12.96 -1.27 7.62
N GLU A 241 11.86 -0.53 7.45
CA GLU A 241 11.04 -0.51 6.24
C GLU A 241 11.51 0.63 5.34
N ARG A 242 11.94 0.30 4.11
CA ARG A 242 12.41 1.31 3.15
C ARG A 242 11.21 1.95 2.48
N VAL A 243 11.03 3.25 2.68
CA VAL A 243 9.91 3.99 2.09
C VAL A 243 10.44 4.94 1.02
N GLU A 244 9.82 4.90 -0.14
CA GLU A 244 10.18 5.78 -1.25
C GLU A 244 8.92 6.37 -1.86
N VAL A 245 8.86 7.70 -1.96
CA VAL A 245 7.76 8.40 -2.63
C VAL A 245 8.26 8.88 -3.99
N LYS A 246 7.65 8.40 -5.07
CA LYS A 246 7.97 8.83 -6.44
C LYS A 246 6.77 9.50 -7.10
N THR A 247 7.04 10.52 -7.90
CA THR A 247 6.05 11.00 -8.89
C THR A 247 6.32 10.31 -10.22
N GLU A 248 5.45 9.37 -10.60
CA GLU A 248 5.45 8.78 -11.93
C GLU A 248 4.69 9.68 -12.91
N THR A 249 5.18 9.74 -14.15
CA THR A 249 4.57 10.54 -15.22
C THR A 249 4.27 9.63 -16.40
N GLU A 250 3.00 9.48 -16.72
CA GLU A 250 2.49 8.76 -17.88
C GLU A 250 1.92 9.74 -18.90
N THR A 251 2.15 9.45 -20.17
CA THR A 251 1.66 10.26 -21.29
C THR A 251 0.73 9.42 -22.14
N GLU A 252 -0.50 9.90 -22.35
CA GLU A 252 -1.49 9.25 -23.19
C GLU A 252 -1.88 10.12 -24.39
N GLU A 253 -2.04 9.49 -25.55
CA GLU A 253 -2.51 10.18 -26.76
C GLU A 253 -4.03 10.41 -26.71
N ILE A 254 -4.45 11.59 -27.18
CA ILE A 254 -5.86 11.92 -27.39
C ILE A 254 -6.15 11.94 -28.89
N ASP A 255 -7.02 11.05 -29.35
CA ASP A 255 -7.42 11.04 -30.75
C ASP A 255 -8.21 12.32 -31.10
N PHE A 256 -8.02 12.82 -32.33
CA PHE A 256 -8.72 13.98 -32.85
C PHE A 256 -10.03 13.60 -33.55
N GLU A 257 -10.99 14.52 -33.57
CA GLU A 257 -12.26 14.29 -34.27
C GLU A 257 -12.15 14.68 -35.75
N THR A 258 -13.05 14.16 -36.59
CA THR A 258 -13.18 14.61 -37.99
C THR A 258 -14.44 15.46 -38.14
N LYS A 259 -14.27 16.72 -38.55
CA LYS A 259 -15.36 17.67 -38.79
C LYS A 259 -15.51 17.95 -40.28
N THR A 260 -16.75 17.91 -40.77
CA THR A 260 -17.07 18.26 -42.16
C THR A 260 -17.69 19.66 -42.21
N VAL A 261 -17.19 20.49 -43.11
CA VAL A 261 -17.60 21.88 -43.32
C VAL A 261 -18.05 22.06 -44.77
N GLU A 262 -19.19 22.71 -44.95
CA GLU A 262 -19.73 23.02 -46.27
C GLU A 262 -19.06 24.26 -46.89
N ASP A 263 -18.64 24.15 -48.16
CA ASP A 263 -18.07 25.24 -48.95
C ASP A 263 -19.01 25.57 -50.14
N PRO A 264 -19.64 26.76 -50.15
CA PRO A 264 -20.56 27.20 -51.21
C PRO A 264 -19.87 27.54 -52.54
N ASP A 265 -18.55 27.63 -52.56
CA ASP A 265 -17.78 27.92 -53.76
C ASP A 265 -17.28 26.66 -54.49
N ARG A 266 -17.24 25.51 -53.79
CA ARG A 266 -16.85 24.19 -54.32
C ARG A 266 -18.06 23.42 -54.84
N TYR A 267 -17.88 22.68 -55.94
CA TYR A 267 -18.98 21.93 -56.53
C TYR A 267 -19.30 20.63 -55.78
N THR A 268 -20.59 20.27 -55.73
CA THR A 268 -21.07 19.04 -55.08
C THR A 268 -20.49 17.75 -55.69
N ASP A 269 -20.03 17.81 -56.94
CA ASP A 269 -19.45 16.67 -57.67
C ASP A 269 -17.92 16.53 -57.47
N GLU A 270 -17.28 17.46 -56.78
CA GLU A 270 -15.81 17.47 -56.56
C GLU A 270 -15.36 16.63 -55.36
N GLY A 271 -16.30 15.95 -54.69
CA GLY A 271 -16.06 15.12 -53.50
C GLY A 271 -15.53 15.93 -52.32
N THR A 272 -15.36 15.24 -51.19
CA THR A 272 -14.81 15.83 -49.97
C THR A 272 -13.31 16.05 -50.10
N ALA A 273 -12.84 17.28 -49.85
CA ALA A 273 -11.42 17.61 -49.79
C ALA A 273 -10.94 17.68 -48.33
N VAL A 274 -9.66 17.40 -48.08
CA VAL A 274 -9.06 17.61 -46.76
C VAL A 274 -8.53 19.04 -46.69
N GLU A 275 -9.03 19.84 -45.75
CA GLU A 275 -8.52 21.17 -45.44
C GLU A 275 -7.46 21.12 -44.33
N SER A 276 -7.68 20.28 -43.32
CA SER A 276 -6.71 20.00 -42.25
C SER A 276 -6.67 18.49 -41.98
N GLU A 277 -5.48 17.89 -41.91
CA GLU A 277 -5.32 16.45 -41.65
C GLU A 277 -5.62 16.06 -40.19
N GLY A 278 -5.71 17.05 -39.29
CA GLY A 278 -5.80 16.83 -37.85
C GLY A 278 -4.47 16.39 -37.23
N ALA A 279 -4.39 16.45 -35.90
CA ALA A 279 -3.25 15.99 -35.12
C ALA A 279 -3.73 15.47 -33.76
N LYS A 280 -3.16 14.36 -33.30
CA LYS A 280 -3.48 13.83 -31.98
C LYS A 280 -3.05 14.83 -30.90
N GLY A 281 -3.87 14.94 -29.87
CA GLY A 281 -3.50 15.59 -28.63
C GLY A 281 -2.71 14.65 -27.74
N GLU A 282 -2.34 15.17 -26.58
CA GLU A 282 -1.60 14.46 -25.56
C GLU A 282 -2.12 14.93 -24.19
N ARG A 283 -2.29 14.00 -23.26
CA ARG A 283 -2.46 14.30 -21.86
C ARG A 283 -1.34 13.69 -21.04
N THR A 284 -0.96 14.40 -19.98
CA THR A 284 0.04 13.96 -19.03
C THR A 284 -0.65 13.69 -17.70
N ILE A 285 -0.48 12.47 -17.23
CA ILE A 285 -0.98 11.95 -15.98
C ILE A 285 0.22 11.86 -15.03
N LYS A 286 0.14 12.51 -13.88
CA LYS A 286 1.14 12.38 -12.81
C LYS A 286 0.51 11.71 -11.61
N THR A 287 1.14 10.64 -11.16
CA THR A 287 0.71 9.84 -10.03
C THR A 287 1.84 9.82 -9.00
N GLU A 288 1.54 10.20 -7.76
CA GLU A 288 2.42 9.93 -6.64
C GLU A 288 2.25 8.47 -6.23
N VAL A 289 3.34 7.72 -6.24
CA VAL A 289 3.36 6.32 -5.86
C VAL A 289 4.28 6.18 -4.65
N THR A 290 3.72 5.67 -3.55
CA THR A 290 4.49 5.33 -2.35
C THR A 290 4.84 3.85 -2.40
N TYR A 291 6.13 3.57 -2.34
CA TYR A 291 6.67 2.22 -2.25
C TYR A 291 7.11 1.94 -0.81
N ARG A 292 6.87 0.71 -0.35
CA ARG A 292 7.46 0.16 0.89
C ARG A 292 8.14 -1.15 0.54
N ASP A 293 9.43 -1.23 0.82
CA ASP A 293 10.30 -2.36 0.47
C ASP A 293 10.21 -2.75 -1.03
N GLY A 294 9.98 -1.75 -1.89
CA GLY A 294 9.83 -1.91 -3.34
C GLY A 294 8.43 -2.31 -3.82
N GLU A 295 7.49 -2.57 -2.92
CA GLU A 295 6.08 -2.85 -3.24
C GLU A 295 5.22 -1.59 -3.18
N VAL A 296 4.31 -1.42 -4.14
CA VAL A 296 3.39 -0.28 -4.19
C VAL A 296 2.41 -0.36 -3.01
N GLN A 297 2.41 0.66 -2.16
CA GLN A 297 1.49 0.78 -1.02
C GLN A 297 0.30 1.66 -1.35
N SER A 298 0.52 2.77 -2.04
CA SER A 298 -0.54 3.71 -2.43
C SER A 298 -0.19 4.45 -3.71
N GLU A 299 -1.23 4.80 -4.46
CA GLU A 299 -1.15 5.63 -5.66
C GLU A 299 -2.14 6.79 -5.52
N GLU A 300 -1.65 8.03 -5.62
CA GLU A 300 -2.46 9.24 -5.58
C GLU A 300 -2.30 10.03 -6.87
N LEU A 301 -3.40 10.33 -7.57
CA LEU A 301 -3.38 11.15 -8.76
C LEU A 301 -3.07 12.61 -8.39
N ILE A 302 -1.89 13.10 -8.77
CA ILE A 302 -1.51 14.51 -8.58
C ILE A 302 -2.16 15.40 -9.65
N SER A 303 -2.08 14.98 -10.91
CA SER A 303 -2.60 15.76 -12.05
C SER A 303 -2.96 14.89 -13.23
N ASP A 304 -4.06 15.21 -13.92
CA ASP A 304 -4.42 14.69 -15.25
C ASP A 304 -4.75 15.90 -16.12
N GLU A 305 -3.81 16.30 -16.98
CA GLU A 305 -3.91 17.52 -17.76
C GLU A 305 -3.70 17.23 -19.24
N VAL A 306 -4.58 17.76 -20.10
CA VAL A 306 -4.35 17.82 -21.54
C VAL A 306 -3.22 18.82 -21.80
N THR A 307 -2.02 18.32 -22.06
CA THR A 307 -0.83 19.13 -22.32
C THR A 307 -0.77 19.60 -23.77
N THR A 308 -1.36 18.82 -24.68
CA THR A 308 -1.50 19.18 -26.10
C THR A 308 -2.94 18.91 -26.54
N GLU A 309 -3.67 19.95 -26.96
CA GLU A 309 -5.03 19.78 -27.46
C GLU A 309 -5.03 19.03 -28.81
N PRO A 310 -5.94 18.04 -29.00
CA PRO A 310 -6.11 17.42 -30.31
C PRO A 310 -6.62 18.45 -31.31
N GLN A 311 -6.08 18.38 -32.54
CA GLN A 311 -6.53 19.22 -33.65
C GLN A 311 -7.41 18.39 -34.56
N ASP A 312 -8.66 18.81 -34.74
CA ASP A 312 -9.60 18.08 -35.58
C ASP A 312 -9.15 18.05 -37.05
N ARG A 313 -9.42 16.91 -37.69
CA ARG A 313 -9.34 16.79 -39.14
C ARG A 313 -10.53 17.52 -39.75
N VAL A 314 -10.26 18.48 -40.62
CA VAL A 314 -11.31 19.26 -41.30
C VAL A 314 -11.44 18.77 -42.74
N LEU A 315 -12.63 18.31 -43.06
CA LEU A 315 -13.06 17.88 -44.37
C LEU A 315 -14.01 18.93 -44.96
N VAL A 316 -13.83 19.30 -46.22
CA VAL A 316 -14.64 20.30 -46.91
C VAL A 316 -15.47 19.66 -48.01
N GLU A 317 -16.77 19.86 -47.97
CA GLU A 317 -17.71 19.41 -48.99
C GLU A 317 -18.30 20.57 -49.79
N GLY A 318 -18.39 20.42 -51.11
CA GLY A 318 -18.94 21.47 -51.97
C GLY A 318 -20.46 21.47 -51.94
N THR A 319 -21.08 22.65 -51.82
CA THR A 319 -22.55 22.81 -51.92
C THR A 319 -22.99 23.52 -53.21
N LYS A 320 -22.04 23.91 -54.07
CA LYS A 320 -22.33 24.56 -55.35
C LYS A 320 -22.79 23.53 -56.38
N VAL A 321 -24.01 23.69 -56.89
CA VAL A 321 -24.48 22.88 -58.02
C VAL A 321 -23.91 23.45 -59.31
N ARG A 322 -23.35 22.60 -60.20
CA ARG A 322 -22.92 23.07 -61.53
C ARG A 322 -24.12 23.58 -62.32
N PRO A 323 -23.97 24.68 -63.08
CA PRO A 323 -25.01 25.11 -64.00
C PRO A 323 -25.33 23.99 -64.99
N GLU A 324 -26.61 23.69 -65.13
CA GLU A 324 -27.13 22.68 -66.04
C GLU A 324 -26.68 23.02 -67.48
N PRO A 325 -26.13 22.06 -68.24
CA PRO A 325 -25.76 22.31 -69.63
C PRO A 325 -27.01 22.76 -70.40
N GLU A 326 -26.88 23.89 -71.11
CA GLU A 326 -27.93 24.44 -71.96
C GLU A 326 -28.43 23.34 -72.92
N PRO A 327 -29.75 23.09 -73.03
CA PRO A 327 -30.26 21.97 -73.81
C PRO A 327 -29.88 22.12 -75.29
N GLU A 328 -29.06 21.19 -75.80
CA GLU A 328 -28.88 21.03 -77.24
C GLU A 328 -30.23 20.64 -77.89
N PRO A 329 -30.59 21.21 -79.06
CA PRO A 329 -31.87 20.95 -79.70
C PRO A 329 -31.99 19.50 -80.17
N GLU A 330 -33.12 18.87 -79.81
CA GLU A 330 -33.57 17.55 -80.28
C GLU A 330 -33.60 17.43 -81.82
N PRO A 331 -33.19 16.27 -82.35
CA PRO A 331 -33.80 15.69 -83.54
C PRO A 331 -34.54 14.37 -83.22
N GLU A 332 -35.75 14.27 -83.77
CA GLU A 332 -36.68 13.13 -83.78
C GLU A 332 -36.19 11.92 -84.63
N PRO A 333 -36.83 10.72 -84.51
CA PRO A 333 -36.14 9.45 -84.16
C PRO A 333 -36.16 8.37 -85.26
N GLU A 334 -35.33 7.31 -85.13
CA GLU A 334 -35.65 5.96 -85.64
C GLU A 334 -35.07 4.81 -84.78
N ALA A 335 -36.03 4.05 -84.21
CA ALA A 335 -36.14 2.60 -83.99
C ALA A 335 -34.92 1.65 -83.96
N THR A 336 -34.91 0.83 -82.89
CA THR A 336 -34.89 -0.66 -82.85
C THR A 336 -33.85 -1.34 -81.93
N THR A 337 -34.43 -2.15 -81.04
CA THR A 337 -34.02 -3.49 -80.56
C THR A 337 -32.95 -3.64 -79.47
N SER A 338 -33.48 -3.99 -78.27
CA SER A 338 -33.17 -5.19 -77.48
C SER A 338 -31.71 -5.38 -77.06
N SER A 339 -31.37 -5.44 -75.78
CA SER A 339 -31.63 -6.48 -74.76
C SER A 339 -30.75 -6.04 -73.57
N SER A 340 -30.94 -6.29 -72.29
CA SER A 340 -31.69 -7.28 -71.52
C SER A 340 -31.44 -6.95 -70.04
N SER A 341 -32.42 -7.31 -69.21
CA SER A 341 -32.35 -7.59 -67.77
C SER A 341 -31.96 -6.44 -66.82
N SER A 342 -32.91 -5.78 -66.15
CA SER A 342 -33.65 -6.24 -64.96
C SER A 342 -32.70 -6.54 -63.80
N SER A 343 -32.79 -5.92 -62.63
CA SER A 343 -34.01 -5.73 -61.84
C SER A 343 -33.65 -4.83 -60.63
N SER A 344 -34.39 -3.74 -60.43
CA SER A 344 -35.34 -3.57 -59.30
C SER A 344 -34.68 -3.37 -57.93
N SER A 345 -35.03 -2.40 -57.10
CA SER A 345 -36.07 -1.38 -57.18
C SER A 345 -36.02 -0.61 -55.86
N SER A 346 -36.36 0.68 -55.97
CA SER A 346 -37.29 1.39 -55.09
C SER A 346 -36.89 1.56 -53.62
N SER A 347 -36.65 2.81 -53.20
CA SER A 347 -37.68 3.69 -52.61
C SER A 347 -37.87 3.37 -51.12
N SER A 348 -38.08 4.28 -50.20
CA SER A 348 -38.35 5.70 -50.26
C SER A 348 -38.38 6.15 -48.80
N SER A 349 -37.95 7.39 -48.59
CA SER A 349 -38.63 8.37 -47.75
C SER A 349 -38.74 8.17 -46.23
N SER A 350 -38.47 9.31 -45.58
CA SER A 350 -39.08 9.83 -44.36
C SER A 350 -38.26 9.71 -43.10
N ALA A 351 -37.73 10.89 -42.73
CA ALA A 351 -38.01 11.60 -41.50
C ALA A 351 -37.74 10.90 -40.14
N SER A 352 -37.03 11.69 -39.33
CA SER A 352 -37.15 11.80 -37.87
C SER A 352 -36.35 10.82 -37.01
N GLN A 353 -35.55 11.46 -36.13
CA GLN A 353 -35.16 11.03 -34.80
C GLN A 353 -34.01 10.01 -34.70
N GLY A 354 -33.12 10.30 -33.76
CA GLY A 354 -31.94 9.50 -33.44
C GLY A 354 -32.31 8.05 -33.19
N SER A 355 -31.78 7.16 -34.02
CA SER A 355 -31.88 5.72 -33.82
C SER A 355 -30.75 5.25 -32.91
N ALA A 356 -31.17 4.57 -31.84
CA ALA A 356 -30.33 3.72 -31.00
C ALA A 356 -29.56 2.67 -31.84
N PRO A 357 -28.40 2.18 -31.36
CA PRO A 357 -27.51 1.27 -32.09
C PRO A 357 -28.17 -0.09 -32.37
N ALA A 358 -28.21 -0.53 -33.62
CA ALA A 358 -28.75 -1.83 -34.01
C ALA A 358 -27.89 -3.01 -33.48
N GLY A 359 -28.53 -4.04 -32.92
CA GLY A 359 -27.87 -5.26 -32.42
C GLY A 359 -28.16 -5.57 -30.94
N VAL A 360 -27.28 -6.31 -30.28
CA VAL A 360 -27.39 -6.65 -28.84
C VAL A 360 -27.57 -5.40 -27.98
N TRP A 361 -26.93 -4.29 -28.35
CA TRP A 361 -27.03 -2.99 -27.69
C TRP A 361 -28.43 -2.36 -27.75
N SER A 362 -29.14 -2.41 -28.90
CA SER A 362 -30.54 -1.97 -28.95
C SER A 362 -31.45 -2.80 -28.05
N GLN A 363 -31.23 -4.11 -27.97
CA GLN A 363 -32.05 -5.00 -27.14
C GLN A 363 -31.79 -4.78 -25.65
N LEU A 364 -30.54 -4.51 -25.30
CA LEU A 364 -30.15 -4.14 -23.95
C LEU A 364 -30.76 -2.80 -23.55
N ALA A 365 -30.60 -1.76 -24.38
CA ALA A 365 -31.21 -0.45 -24.17
C ALA A 365 -32.73 -0.52 -24.02
N GLN A 366 -33.39 -1.37 -24.82
CA GLN A 366 -34.83 -1.60 -24.73
C GLN A 366 -35.23 -2.28 -23.41
N CYS A 367 -34.40 -3.19 -22.90
CA CYS A 367 -34.65 -3.86 -21.64
C CYS A 367 -34.39 -2.95 -20.43
N GLU A 368 -33.35 -2.11 -20.50
CA GLU A 368 -32.91 -1.24 -19.40
C GLU A 368 -33.78 0.00 -19.22
N SER A 369 -34.04 0.74 -20.31
CA SER A 369 -34.73 2.04 -20.25
C SER A 369 -35.97 2.12 -21.14
N GLY A 370 -36.35 1.01 -21.80
CA GLY A 370 -37.35 1.04 -22.86
C GLY A 370 -36.86 1.73 -24.14
N GLY A 371 -35.54 1.93 -24.28
CA GLY A 371 -34.92 2.61 -25.42
C GLY A 371 -34.93 4.13 -25.32
N ASN A 372 -35.15 4.71 -24.12
CA ASN A 372 -35.22 6.15 -23.93
C ASN A 372 -33.89 6.72 -23.39
N PRO A 373 -33.13 7.49 -24.19
CA PRO A 373 -31.83 8.04 -23.79
C PRO A 373 -31.92 9.15 -22.73
N ALA A 374 -33.09 9.75 -22.52
CA ALA A 374 -33.31 10.81 -21.55
C ALA A 374 -33.95 10.30 -20.24
N THR A 375 -33.90 8.99 -19.98
CA THR A 375 -34.52 8.39 -18.79
C THR A 375 -33.86 8.88 -17.51
N ASN A 376 -34.66 9.47 -16.63
CA ASN A 376 -34.28 9.84 -15.27
C ASN A 376 -35.51 9.69 -14.36
N THR A 377 -35.61 8.55 -13.69
CA THR A 377 -36.77 8.21 -12.85
C THR A 377 -36.56 8.50 -11.36
N GLY A 378 -35.39 9.05 -11.01
CA GLY A 378 -35.00 9.28 -9.61
C GLY A 378 -34.56 8.03 -8.84
N ASN A 379 -34.34 6.91 -9.54
CA ASN A 379 -33.86 5.64 -8.95
C ASN A 379 -32.33 5.55 -8.83
N GLY A 380 -31.60 6.64 -9.09
CA GLY A 380 -30.13 6.69 -9.05
C GLY A 380 -29.43 6.19 -10.32
N TYR A 381 -30.20 5.80 -11.35
CA TYR A 381 -29.69 5.35 -12.63
C TYR A 381 -30.27 6.19 -13.78
N TYR A 382 -29.46 6.44 -14.81
CA TYR A 382 -29.76 7.43 -15.82
C TYR A 382 -29.50 6.92 -17.24
N GLY A 383 -30.29 7.42 -18.18
CA GLY A 383 -30.08 7.23 -19.61
C GLY A 383 -30.42 5.83 -20.14
N LEU A 384 -29.99 5.60 -21.38
CA LEU A 384 -30.31 4.50 -22.26
C LEU A 384 -29.97 3.12 -21.67
N TYR A 385 -28.87 3.03 -20.92
CA TYR A 385 -28.35 1.80 -20.32
C TYR A 385 -28.39 1.82 -18.78
N GLN A 386 -29.17 2.74 -18.18
CA GLN A 386 -29.32 2.84 -16.74
C GLN A 386 -27.97 2.92 -16.00
N PHE A 387 -27.11 3.86 -16.40
CA PHE A 387 -25.81 4.09 -15.75
C PHE A 387 -25.99 4.67 -14.35
N SER A 388 -25.18 4.22 -13.39
CA SER A 388 -24.94 4.99 -12.17
C SER A 388 -24.06 6.21 -12.50
N LEU A 389 -24.20 7.31 -11.77
CA LEU A 389 -23.35 8.49 -11.98
C LEU A 389 -21.85 8.20 -11.76
N PRO A 390 -21.44 7.45 -10.70
CA PRO A 390 -20.03 7.08 -10.54
C PRO A 390 -19.50 6.23 -11.69
N THR A 391 -20.27 5.24 -12.17
CA THR A 391 -19.85 4.41 -13.32
C THR A 391 -19.77 5.25 -14.60
N TRP A 392 -20.70 6.17 -14.81
CA TRP A 392 -20.66 7.09 -15.95
C TRP A 392 -19.37 7.91 -15.96
N GLN A 393 -19.02 8.48 -14.81
CA GLN A 393 -17.79 9.27 -14.63
C GLN A 393 -16.53 8.40 -14.78
N ALA A 394 -16.53 7.18 -14.23
CA ALA A 394 -15.44 6.22 -14.41
C ALA A 394 -15.23 5.83 -15.89
N MET A 395 -16.30 5.81 -16.69
CA MET A 395 -16.22 5.60 -18.14
C MET A 395 -15.95 6.90 -18.93
N GLY A 396 -15.48 7.96 -18.25
CA GLY A 396 -15.11 9.26 -18.82
C GLY A 396 -16.28 10.20 -19.12
N GLY A 397 -17.47 9.90 -18.61
CA GLY A 397 -18.70 10.64 -18.84
C GLY A 397 -18.80 11.91 -17.99
N SER A 398 -19.16 13.03 -18.60
CA SER A 398 -19.45 14.28 -17.90
C SER A 398 -20.97 14.48 -17.77
N GLY A 399 -21.39 15.26 -16.77
CA GLY A 399 -22.81 15.51 -16.50
C GLY A 399 -23.60 14.24 -16.14
N LEU A 400 -24.92 14.29 -16.33
CA LEU A 400 -25.77 13.10 -16.17
C LEU A 400 -25.78 12.27 -17.47
N PRO A 401 -25.78 10.93 -17.39
CA PRO A 401 -25.93 10.08 -18.57
C PRO A 401 -27.15 10.43 -19.43
N SER A 402 -28.25 10.85 -18.81
CA SER A 402 -29.49 11.24 -19.49
C SER A 402 -29.39 12.55 -20.28
N GLU A 403 -28.34 13.34 -20.08
CA GLU A 403 -28.05 14.58 -20.80
C GLU A 403 -27.13 14.35 -22.01
N ALA A 404 -26.39 13.23 -22.01
CA ALA A 404 -25.50 12.83 -23.09
C ALA A 404 -26.26 12.26 -24.28
N SER A 405 -25.65 12.30 -25.47
CA SER A 405 -26.26 11.74 -26.68
C SER A 405 -26.41 10.21 -26.57
N ALA A 406 -27.41 9.63 -27.23
CA ALA A 406 -27.60 8.17 -27.26
C ALA A 406 -26.37 7.42 -27.80
N ALA A 407 -25.63 8.05 -28.72
CA ALA A 407 -24.39 7.52 -29.29
C ALA A 407 -23.26 7.48 -28.25
N GLU A 408 -23.08 8.56 -27.49
CA GLU A 408 -22.09 8.63 -26.41
C GLU A 408 -22.42 7.62 -25.30
N GLN A 409 -23.69 7.53 -24.90
CA GLN A 409 -24.13 6.56 -23.90
C GLN A 409 -23.84 5.12 -24.36
N THR A 410 -23.97 4.85 -25.66
CA THR A 410 -23.63 3.54 -26.24
C THR A 410 -22.13 3.29 -26.26
N GLN A 411 -21.34 4.29 -26.65
CA GLN A 411 -19.89 4.19 -26.69
C GLN A 411 -19.34 3.84 -25.30
N ARG A 412 -19.81 4.52 -24.25
CA ARG A 412 -19.39 4.26 -22.87
C ARG A 412 -19.88 2.91 -22.37
N ALA A 413 -21.07 2.47 -22.77
CA ALA A 413 -21.56 1.14 -22.44
C ALA A 413 -20.70 0.05 -23.09
N GLN A 414 -20.28 0.25 -24.34
CA GLN A 414 -19.35 -0.65 -25.03
C GLN A 414 -17.98 -0.70 -24.36
N ALA A 415 -17.43 0.45 -23.95
CA ALA A 415 -16.18 0.49 -23.21
C ALA A 415 -16.29 -0.24 -21.85
N LEU A 416 -17.39 -0.04 -21.12
CA LEU A 416 -17.64 -0.72 -19.85
C LEU A 416 -17.76 -2.24 -20.04
N GLN A 417 -18.41 -2.66 -21.11
CA GLN A 417 -18.54 -4.08 -21.47
C GLN A 417 -17.21 -4.70 -21.88
N ALA A 418 -16.33 -3.96 -22.56
CA ALA A 418 -14.99 -4.43 -22.88
C ALA A 418 -14.14 -4.66 -21.63
N GLN A 419 -14.30 -3.81 -20.61
CA GLN A 419 -13.54 -3.90 -19.35
C GLN A 419 -14.09 -4.95 -18.37
N SER A 420 -15.40 -4.98 -18.17
CA SER A 420 -16.06 -5.74 -17.09
C SER A 420 -16.97 -6.86 -17.58
N GLY A 421 -17.04 -7.09 -18.89
CA GLY A 421 -18.02 -7.99 -19.49
C GLY A 421 -19.47 -7.53 -19.30
N TRP A 422 -20.44 -8.44 -19.41
CA TRP A 422 -21.87 -8.13 -19.35
C TRP A 422 -22.44 -8.03 -17.92
N GLY A 423 -21.60 -8.19 -16.89
CA GLY A 423 -22.02 -8.24 -15.47
C GLY A 423 -22.65 -6.96 -14.93
N GLN A 424 -22.50 -5.83 -15.64
CA GLN A 424 -23.08 -4.54 -15.29
C GLN A 424 -24.59 -4.44 -15.59
N TRP A 425 -25.13 -5.38 -16.36
CA TRP A 425 -26.55 -5.46 -16.68
C TRP A 425 -27.13 -6.85 -16.36
N PRO A 426 -27.05 -7.33 -15.10
CA PRO A 426 -27.23 -8.74 -14.79
C PRO A 426 -28.62 -9.28 -15.17
N GLY A 427 -29.68 -8.48 -15.00
CA GLY A 427 -31.05 -8.89 -15.31
C GLY A 427 -31.33 -8.94 -16.82
N CYS A 428 -30.90 -7.92 -17.56
CA CYS A 428 -31.14 -7.83 -18.99
C CYS A 428 -30.15 -8.65 -19.81
N ALA A 429 -28.88 -8.71 -19.41
CA ALA A 429 -27.88 -9.60 -20.02
C ALA A 429 -28.27 -11.08 -19.90
N ALA A 430 -28.79 -11.51 -18.75
CA ALA A 430 -29.33 -12.88 -18.58
C ALA A 430 -30.48 -13.18 -19.55
N LYS A 431 -31.44 -12.25 -19.69
CA LYS A 431 -32.59 -12.38 -20.61
C LYS A 431 -32.16 -12.44 -22.08
N LEU A 432 -31.05 -11.81 -22.42
CA LEU A 432 -30.49 -11.76 -23.77
C LEU A 432 -29.48 -12.88 -24.04
N GLY A 433 -29.17 -13.73 -23.04
CA GLY A 433 -28.23 -14.85 -23.19
C GLY A 433 -26.77 -14.42 -23.32
N LEU A 434 -26.38 -13.35 -22.62
CA LEU A 434 -25.05 -12.73 -22.69
C LEU A 434 -24.13 -13.07 -21.50
N LEU A 435 -24.64 -13.81 -20.50
CA LEU A 435 -23.93 -14.21 -19.28
C LEU A 435 -23.54 -15.69 -19.31
#